data_AF-A0A9E2XLG7-F1
#
_entry.id   AF-A0A9E2XLG7-F1
#
_cell.length_a   1.000
_cell.length_b   1.000
_cell.length_c   1.000
_cell.angle_alpha   90.00
_cell.angle_beta   90.00
_cell.angle_gamma   90.00
#
_symmetry.space_group_name_H-M   'P 1'
#
loop_
_entity.id
_entity.type
_entity.pdbx_description
1 polymer ?
#
loop_
_entity_poly.entity_id
_entity_poly.type
_entity_poly.pdbx_seq_one_letter_code
_entity_poly.pdbx_strand_id
1 'polypeptide(L)'
;MGFNCGIVGLPNVGKSTLFNALTATQAAQAANYPFCTIEPNVGRVAVPDPRLDQLAAIASSARIVNTQLEFVDIAGLVKGASKGEGLGNQFLANIREVDAIAHVLRCFEDADVTHVSGSVDPVR
;
A
#
# COMPACT_ATOMS: atom_id res chain seq x y z
N MET A 1 1.23 7.99 -16.80
CA MET A 1 0.49 8.26 -15.55
C MET A 1 0.07 6.91 -15.00
N GLY A 2 0.71 6.47 -13.92
CA GLY A 2 0.27 5.32 -13.15
C GLY A 2 -0.74 5.77 -12.09
N PHE A 3 -1.55 4.83 -11.58
CA PHE A 3 -2.46 5.09 -10.47
C PHE A 3 -1.73 4.80 -9.15
N ASN A 4 -1.72 5.79 -8.25
CA ASN A 4 -1.03 5.73 -6.96
C ASN A 4 -2.05 5.63 -5.82
N CYS A 5 -1.95 4.59 -5.01
CA CYS A 5 -2.79 4.35 -3.84
C CYS A 5 -1.97 4.51 -2.55
N GLY A 6 -2.28 5.52 -1.75
CA GLY A 6 -1.65 5.75 -0.46
C GLY A 6 -2.27 4.88 0.63
N ILE A 7 -1.47 4.06 1.31
CA ILE A 7 -1.91 3.31 2.48
C ILE A 7 -1.78 4.20 3.72
N VAL A 8 -2.90 4.43 4.40
CA VAL A 8 -2.96 5.24 5.63
C VAL A 8 -3.59 4.43 6.75
N GLY A 9 -3.30 4.82 7.99
CA GLY A 9 -3.89 4.21 9.18
C GLY A 9 -3.19 4.69 10.45
N LEU A 10 -3.81 4.42 11.58
CA LEU A 10 -3.20 4.69 12.89
C LEU A 10 -1.98 3.78 13.13
N PRO A 11 -1.12 4.09 14.12
CA PRO A 11 -0.10 3.15 14.57
C PRO A 11 -0.70 1.79 14.96
N ASN A 12 0.03 0.71 14.69
CA ASN A 12 -0.31 -0.67 15.08
C ASN A 12 -1.60 -1.25 14.46
N VAL A 13 -2.09 -0.71 13.35
CA VAL A 13 -3.23 -1.29 12.61
C VAL A 13 -2.84 -2.38 11.60
N GLY A 14 -1.54 -2.65 11.43
CA GLY A 14 -1.03 -3.63 10.46
C GLY A 14 -0.66 -3.05 9.09
N LYS A 15 -0.56 -1.72 8.96
CA LYS A 15 -0.20 -1.02 7.71
C LYS A 15 1.08 -1.57 7.06
N SER A 16 2.19 -1.61 7.80
CA SER A 16 3.47 -2.12 7.28
C SER A 16 3.43 -3.62 6.98
N THR A 17 2.66 -4.40 7.74
CA THR A 17 2.44 -5.82 7.45
C THR A 17 1.71 -6.01 6.12
N LEU A 18 0.66 -5.23 5.86
CA LEU A 18 -0.06 -5.23 4.59
C LEU A 18 0.85 -4.82 3.43
N PHE A 19 1.61 -3.71 3.59
CA PHE A 19 2.54 -3.24 2.57
C PHE A 19 3.62 -4.29 2.25
N ASN A 20 4.21 -4.91 3.28
CA ASN A 20 5.19 -5.98 3.10
C ASN A 20 4.59 -7.21 2.42
N ALA A 21 3.33 -7.56 2.71
CA ALA A 21 2.67 -8.68 2.03
C ALA A 21 2.43 -8.38 0.53
N LEU A 22 2.03 -7.15 0.21
CA LEU A 22 1.86 -6.68 -1.17
C LEU A 22 3.19 -6.68 -1.93
N THR A 23 4.26 -6.18 -1.32
CA THR A 23 5.59 -6.11 -1.95
C THR A 23 6.33 -7.44 -1.97
N ALA A 24 6.12 -8.34 -1.01
CA ALA A 24 6.71 -9.69 -1.03
C ALA A 24 6.16 -10.55 -2.18
N THR A 25 4.85 -10.43 -2.44
CA THR A 25 4.21 -11.07 -3.61
C THR A 25 4.82 -10.54 -4.91
N GLN A 26 5.16 -9.25 -4.94
CA GLN A 26 5.87 -8.64 -6.07
C GLN A 26 7.32 -9.11 -6.17
N ALA A 27 8.10 -9.19 -5.08
CA ALA A 27 9.50 -9.64 -5.13
C ALA A 27 9.62 -11.04 -5.76
N ALA A 28 8.65 -11.92 -5.51
CA ALA A 28 8.54 -13.22 -6.17
C ALA A 28 8.26 -13.11 -7.70
N GLN A 29 7.52 -12.10 -8.15
CA GLN A 29 7.17 -11.87 -9.56
C GLN A 29 8.19 -11.00 -10.32
N ALA A 30 8.89 -10.10 -9.62
CA ALA A 30 9.81 -9.09 -10.15
C ALA A 30 11.22 -9.62 -10.41
N ALA A 31 11.53 -10.85 -9.97
CA ALA A 31 12.75 -11.57 -10.34
C ALA A 31 12.99 -11.65 -11.87
N ASN A 32 11.96 -11.34 -12.67
CA ASN A 32 12.00 -11.36 -14.13
C ASN A 32 12.17 -9.97 -14.81
N TYR A 33 12.33 -8.86 -14.08
CA TYR A 33 12.38 -7.50 -14.68
C TYR A 33 13.61 -6.67 -14.25
N PRO A 34 14.61 -6.44 -15.14
CA PRO A 34 15.92 -5.89 -14.76
C PRO A 34 16.02 -4.38 -14.44
N PHE A 35 14.93 -3.62 -14.29
CA PHE A 35 15.01 -2.13 -14.24
C PHE A 35 14.08 -1.44 -13.24
N CYS A 36 13.51 -2.16 -12.27
CA CYS A 36 12.64 -1.54 -11.27
C CYS A 36 13.48 -0.94 -10.13
N THR A 37 13.67 0.38 -10.13
CA THR A 37 14.09 1.11 -8.92
C THR A 37 12.92 1.12 -7.93
N ILE A 38 13.08 0.43 -6.80
CA ILE A 38 12.09 0.40 -5.72
C ILE A 38 12.50 1.48 -4.73
N GLU A 39 11.75 2.58 -4.67
CA GLU A 39 11.84 3.47 -3.52
C GLU A 39 11.22 2.74 -2.32
N PRO A 40 11.83 2.79 -1.13
CA PRO A 40 11.48 1.89 -0.01
C PRO A 40 10.03 2.00 0.47
N ASN A 41 9.33 3.08 0.12
CA ASN A 41 7.93 3.33 0.48
C ASN A 41 6.97 3.19 -0.71
N VAL A 42 7.40 2.69 -1.87
CA VAL A 42 6.55 2.48 -3.06
C VAL A 42 6.63 1.03 -3.52
N GLY A 43 5.50 0.34 -3.52
CA GLY A 43 5.34 -1.02 -4.03
C GLY A 43 4.52 -1.03 -5.33
N ARG A 44 4.82 -1.93 -6.27
CA ARG A 44 4.00 -2.12 -7.49
C ARG A 44 3.30 -3.47 -7.43
N VAL A 45 2.00 -3.50 -7.64
CA VAL A 45 1.22 -4.74 -7.58
C VAL A 45 0.53 -4.96 -8.92
N ALA A 46 0.73 -6.14 -9.50
CA ALA A 46 0.04 -6.54 -10.71
C ALA A 46 -1.45 -6.69 -10.45
N VAL A 47 -2.30 -6.13 -11.32
CA VAL A 47 -3.75 -6.33 -11.24
C VAL A 47 -4.09 -7.65 -11.94
N PRO A 48 -4.64 -8.64 -11.23
CA PRO A 48 -5.09 -9.88 -11.85
C PRO A 48 -6.22 -9.59 -12.83
N ASP A 49 -6.09 -10.05 -14.07
CA ASP A 49 -7.11 -9.87 -15.10
C ASP A 49 -7.23 -11.15 -15.94
N PRO A 50 -8.25 -12.00 -15.71
CA PRO A 50 -8.41 -13.26 -16.42
C PRO A 50 -8.69 -13.08 -17.91
N ARG A 51 -9.04 -11.86 -18.35
CA ARG A 51 -9.23 -11.55 -19.78
C ARG A 51 -7.90 -11.56 -20.52
N LEU A 52 -6.81 -11.18 -19.86
CA LEU A 52 -5.48 -11.23 -20.46
C LEU A 52 -5.05 -12.65 -20.79
N ASP A 53 -5.41 -13.63 -19.94
CA ASP A 53 -5.13 -15.05 -20.19
C ASP A 53 -5.87 -15.56 -21.43
N GLN A 54 -7.15 -15.19 -21.57
CA GLN A 54 -7.96 -15.56 -22.75
C GLN A 54 -7.39 -14.95 -24.03
N LEU A 55 -7.03 -13.66 -23.99
CA LEU A 55 -6.44 -12.97 -25.13
C LEU A 55 -5.08 -13.56 -25.51
N ALA A 56 -4.24 -13.90 -24.52
CA ALA A 56 -2.95 -14.52 -24.74
C ALA A 56 -3.09 -15.89 -25.41
N ALA A 57 -4.09 -16.69 -25.02
CA ALA A 57 -4.40 -17.98 -25.64
C ALA A 57 -4.86 -17.81 -27.11
N ILE A 58 -5.71 -16.83 -27.40
CA ILE A 58 -6.20 -16.54 -28.76
C ILE A 58 -5.06 -16.06 -29.66
N ALA A 59 -4.24 -15.13 -29.16
CA ALA A 59 -3.17 -14.51 -29.92
C ALA A 59 -1.85 -15.29 -29.91
N SER A 60 -1.77 -16.42 -29.19
CA SER A 60 -0.53 -17.18 -28.94
C SER A 60 0.62 -16.29 -28.43
N SER A 61 0.31 -15.41 -27.47
CA SER A 61 1.28 -14.43 -26.96
C SER A 61 2.39 -15.11 -26.16
N ALA A 62 3.65 -14.73 -26.42
CA ALA A 62 4.82 -15.28 -25.71
C ALA A 62 4.90 -14.85 -24.23
N ARG A 63 4.20 -13.77 -23.86
CA ARG A 63 4.15 -13.25 -22.48
C ARG A 63 2.84 -12.53 -22.21
N ILE A 64 2.44 -12.54 -20.94
CA ILE A 64 1.32 -11.75 -20.42
C ILE A 64 1.90 -10.63 -19.58
N VAL A 65 1.43 -9.40 -19.80
CA VAL A 65 1.87 -8.22 -19.05
C VAL A 65 0.66 -7.58 -18.40
N ASN A 66 0.51 -7.78 -17.10
CA ASN A 66 -0.56 -7.17 -16.32
C ASN A 66 -0.30 -5.68 -16.12
N THR A 67 -1.38 -4.91 -16.03
CA THR A 67 -1.30 -3.55 -15.54
C THR A 67 -0.81 -3.54 -14.08
N GLN A 68 -0.08 -2.49 -13.71
CA GLN A 68 0.53 -2.35 -12.40
C GLN A 68 -0.13 -1.18 -11.67
N LEU A 69 -0.49 -1.39 -10.40
CA LEU A 69 -0.89 -0.33 -9.49
C LEU A 69 0.26 -0.02 -8.54
N GLU A 70 0.47 1.25 -8.25
CA GLU A 70 1.47 1.70 -7.28
C GLU A 70 0.81 1.90 -5.92
N PHE A 71 1.40 1.31 -4.88
CA PHE A 71 1.02 1.51 -3.49
C PHE A 71 2.12 2.30 -2.79
N VAL A 72 1.74 3.36 -2.10
CA VAL A 72 2.65 4.21 -1.35
C VAL A 72 2.39 4.00 0.14
N ASP A 73 3.40 3.57 0.90
CA ASP A 73 3.30 3.50 2.35
C ASP A 73 3.42 4.91 2.94
N ILE A 74 2.30 5.52 3.33
CA ILE A 74 2.32 6.85 3.95
C ILE A 74 2.60 6.67 5.44
N ALA A 75 3.60 7.38 5.96
CA ALA A 75 3.95 7.36 7.38
C ALA A 75 2.71 7.64 8.25
N GLY A 76 2.56 6.93 9.36
CA GLY A 76 1.37 7.07 10.22
C GLY A 76 1.28 8.45 10.86
N LEU A 77 0.05 8.96 11.00
CA LEU A 77 -0.24 10.16 11.79
C LEU A 77 0.01 9.87 13.28
N VAL A 78 0.99 10.55 13.87
CA VAL A 78 1.21 10.52 15.32
C VAL A 78 0.24 11.50 15.99
N LYS A 79 -0.32 11.12 17.13
CA LYS A 79 -1.22 11.97 17.92
C LYS A 79 -0.50 13.27 18.27
N GLY A 80 -1.02 14.42 17.83
CA GLY A 80 -0.40 15.74 18.03
C GLY A 80 0.27 16.34 16.79
N ALA A 81 0.34 15.62 15.67
CA ALA A 81 0.87 16.12 14.40
C ALA A 81 0.18 17.40 13.89
N SER A 82 -1.08 17.65 14.30
CA SER A 82 -1.83 18.87 14.01
C SER A 82 -1.41 20.10 14.83
N LYS A 83 -0.54 19.94 15.84
CA LYS A 83 -0.07 21.03 16.71
C LYS A 83 1.19 21.73 16.21
N GLY A 84 1.63 21.46 14.98
CA GLY A 84 2.67 22.25 14.32
C GLY A 84 4.09 21.70 14.40
N GLU A 85 4.32 20.48 14.88
CA GLU A 85 5.65 19.83 14.88
C GLU A 85 6.12 19.40 13.46
N GLY A 86 5.49 19.88 12.38
CA GLY A 86 5.87 19.61 10.99
C GLY A 86 5.47 18.22 10.46
N LEU A 87 5.21 17.26 11.33
CA LEU A 87 4.82 15.89 10.97
C LEU A 87 3.45 15.80 10.27
N GLY A 88 2.48 16.65 10.63
CA GLY A 88 1.16 16.67 9.99
C GLY A 88 1.17 17.21 8.56
N ASN A 89 2.00 18.21 8.28
CA ASN A 89 2.10 18.79 6.94
C ASN A 89 2.82 17.85 5.97
N GLN A 90 3.84 17.13 6.42
CA GLN A 90 4.51 16.10 5.62
C GLN A 90 3.54 14.94 5.29
N PHE A 91 2.72 14.53 6.25
CA PHE A 91 1.67 13.54 6.02
C PHE A 91 0.67 14.01 4.95
N LEU A 92 0.16 15.23 5.06
CA LEU A 92 -0.77 15.80 4.09
C LEU A 92 -0.14 16.01 2.71
N ALA A 93 1.16 16.36 2.65
CA ALA A 93 1.89 16.45 1.40
C ALA A 93 1.93 15.07 0.71
N ASN A 94 2.28 14.00 1.43
CA ASN A 94 2.28 12.65 0.87
C ASN A 94 0.89 12.18 0.41
N ILE A 95 -0.18 12.58 1.11
CA ILE A 95 -1.57 12.29 0.67
C ILE A 95 -1.91 13.02 -0.63
N ARG A 96 -1.39 14.23 -0.86
CA ARG A 96 -1.67 14.99 -2.08
C ARG A 96 -1.03 14.39 -3.34
N GLU A 97 0.01 13.58 -3.16
CA GLU A 97 0.73 12.93 -4.25
C GLU A 97 0.11 11.57 -4.67
N VAL A 98 -0.98 11.13 -4.03
CA VAL A 98 -1.69 9.89 -4.36
C VAL A 98 -3.08 10.17 -4.94
N ASP A 99 -3.54 9.27 -5.82
CA ASP A 99 -4.85 9.36 -6.48
C ASP A 99 -5.98 8.78 -5.62
N ALA A 100 -5.64 7.84 -4.73
CA ALA A 100 -6.59 7.18 -3.84
C ALA A 100 -5.97 6.85 -2.49
N ILE A 101 -6.84 6.65 -1.49
CA ILE A 101 -6.46 6.29 -0.12
C ILE A 101 -7.01 4.90 0.21
N ALA A 102 -6.12 4.00 0.63
CA ALA A 102 -6.46 2.75 1.30
C ALA A 102 -6.32 2.93 2.81
N HIS A 103 -7.45 3.10 3.50
CA HIS A 103 -7.47 3.30 4.95
C HIS A 103 -7.53 1.96 5.70
N VAL A 104 -6.45 1.62 6.39
CA VAL A 104 -6.34 0.40 7.19
C VAL A 104 -6.89 0.64 8.60
N LEU A 105 -7.92 -0.12 8.95
CA LEU A 105 -8.57 -0.08 10.27
C LEU A 105 -8.25 -1.36 11.05
N ARG A 106 -7.98 -1.22 12.34
CA ARG A 106 -7.79 -2.36 13.24
C ARG A 106 -9.14 -2.90 13.70
N CYS A 107 -9.45 -4.14 13.31
CA CYS A 107 -10.66 -4.86 13.72
C CYS A 107 -10.32 -6.16 14.48
N PHE A 108 -9.18 -6.19 15.18
CA PHE A 108 -8.73 -7.34 15.95
C PHE A 108 -8.22 -6.90 17.33
N GLU A 109 -8.50 -7.73 18.34
CA GLU A 109 -7.95 -7.60 19.68
C GLU A 109 -6.69 -8.46 19.82
N ASP A 110 -5.66 -7.91 20.46
CA ASP A 110 -4.42 -8.62 20.74
C ASP A 110 -3.81 -7.97 22.00
N ALA A 111 -3.54 -8.79 23.02
CA ALA A 111 -3.01 -8.35 24.31
C ALA A 111 -1.58 -7.82 24.21
N ASP A 112 -0.82 -8.28 23.21
CA ASP A 112 0.56 -7.88 22.99
C ASP A 112 0.67 -6.62 22.11
N VAL A 113 -0.45 -6.16 21.51
CA VAL A 113 -0.47 -5.00 20.60
C VAL A 113 -1.23 -3.84 21.21
N THR A 114 -0.48 -2.85 21.71
CA THR A 114 -1.05 -1.63 22.28
C THR A 114 -1.81 -0.80 21.24
N HIS A 115 -2.97 -0.27 21.62
CA HIS A 115 -3.74 0.67 20.81
C HIS A 115 -3.56 2.09 21.35
N VAL A 116 -3.34 3.07 20.46
CA VAL A 116 -3.11 4.49 20.82
C VAL A 116 -4.23 5.14 21.64
N SER A 117 -5.44 4.57 21.58
CA SER A 117 -6.62 5.03 22.31
C SER A 117 -7.02 4.12 23.48
N GLY A 118 -6.19 3.14 23.84
CA GLY A 118 -6.43 2.20 24.95
C GLY A 118 -7.45 1.09 24.66
N SER A 119 -8.34 1.26 23.68
CA SER A 119 -9.27 0.23 23.20
C SER A 119 -9.35 0.21 21.68
N VAL A 120 -9.63 -0.96 21.11
CA VAL A 120 -9.86 -1.14 19.66
C VAL A 120 -11.28 -0.71 19.32
N ASP A 121 -11.41 0.23 18.41
CA ASP A 121 -12.69 0.78 17.96
C ASP A 121 -12.48 1.39 16.56
N PRO A 122 -12.83 0.66 15.48
CA PRO A 122 -12.54 1.11 14.12
C PRO A 122 -13.47 2.23 13.62
N VAL A 123 -14.54 2.57 14.35
CA VAL A 123 -15.53 3.60 13.93
C VAL A 123 -15.24 4.98 14.55
N ARG A 124 -14.52 5.02 15.68
CA ARG A 124 -14.17 6.25 16.41
C ARG A 124 -13.27 7.19 15.62
#